data_AF-A0A5N5N668-F1
#
_entry.id   AF-A0A5N5N668-F1
#
_cell.length_a   1.000
_cell.length_b   1.000
_cell.length_c   1.000
_cell.angle_alpha   90.00
_cell.angle_beta   90.00
_cell.angle_gamma   90.00
#
_symmetry.space_group_name_H-M   'P 1'
#
loop_
_entity.id
_entity.type
_entity.pdbx_description
1 polymer ?
#
loop_
_entity_poly.entity_id
_entity_poly.type
_entity_poly.pdbx_seq_one_letter_code
_entity_poly.pdbx_strand_id
1 'polypeptide(L)'
;MLFTYPLNIISILFHVLTISSLQTPLVAAHCPSCKAVPNTPSWPCPSAWAHLNASTGGRLLRPTPPGALCHPDQPAYNASACPALQAAWSTYDFHQRDPVSSMWNQFSNDTCLPVPGYPCSGDGYPVFVVNATDPKHVQFGVRFARDHNVRLVVKSTGHDYVGRSVASNSLSIWTHHLRGIRTHASYSPKHCNVLINHTAVTVGAGEDMISLYTHLDALNQTLIGGGGQTVSVGGYLTGGGHSLLSPRYGLAADQVLEMQLVTPTGELVTANECTNTDLFFAMRGGGGGTFGVMTSVTVRTYPTPNITNLSLTLASTDTASPRVWEMVSYVLSQFPSLAGSGVSGYSYLFNTIPNPLAPSSNTSVSGLVAAVVLQDAPSSDSLTSLFSPILSHINQNWPDVFVQTNVTTYPSFLSWYNEHYDTTETGLDTYIGSRLLDRAALTANLTASAEAFRRLSSGGVATAYLVSGPGVWNADPRGGTSAVLPAWRRAYVHSTVGVGFKPLNATARAEAVEKVDYLLQGLRRLAPGMGAYVNEATPYEPDWQHQFWGDNYDRLVEIKRKVDPDDVFWCHPCVGNERWREVDGRLCRV
;
A
#
# COMPACT_ATOMS: atom_id res chain seq x y z
N MET A 1 -11.65 94.09 -28.50
CA MET A 1 -11.20 94.65 -29.80
C MET A 1 -10.82 93.48 -30.69
N LEU A 2 -11.69 93.16 -31.66
CA LEU A 2 -11.44 93.18 -33.13
C LEU A 2 -10.83 91.84 -33.62
N PHE A 3 -11.62 90.91 -34.18
CA PHE A 3 -12.01 90.74 -35.61
C PHE A 3 -10.76 90.49 -36.51
N THR A 4 -10.61 89.47 -37.37
CA THR A 4 -11.51 88.78 -38.33
C THR A 4 -10.79 87.55 -38.97
N TYR A 5 -11.56 86.56 -39.44
CA TYR A 5 -11.23 85.41 -40.32
C TYR A 5 -11.02 85.82 -41.83
N PRO A 6 -10.92 84.90 -42.84
CA PRO A 6 -10.12 83.67 -43.06
C PRO A 6 -9.47 83.63 -44.48
N LEU A 7 -8.76 82.55 -44.86
CA LEU A 7 -8.71 82.10 -46.27
C LEU A 7 -8.45 80.58 -46.38
N ASN A 8 -9.24 79.96 -47.26
CA ASN A 8 -9.37 78.56 -47.63
C ASN A 8 -8.09 77.90 -48.18
N ILE A 9 -8.00 76.57 -48.08
CA ILE A 9 -7.79 75.67 -49.23
C ILE A 9 -8.32 74.26 -48.90
N ILE A 10 -9.10 73.75 -49.84
CA ILE A 10 -9.72 72.43 -49.94
C ILE A 10 -8.65 71.38 -50.23
N SER A 11 -8.71 70.20 -49.59
CA SER A 11 -8.18 68.98 -50.23
C SER A 11 -8.88 67.71 -49.75
N ILE A 12 -9.00 66.80 -50.71
CA ILE A 12 -9.97 65.70 -50.87
C ILE A 12 -9.55 64.48 -50.03
N LEU A 13 -10.48 63.92 -49.25
CA LEU A 13 -10.31 62.66 -48.51
C LEU A 13 -10.59 61.45 -49.43
N PHE A 14 -9.57 60.63 -49.65
CA PHE A 14 -9.70 59.28 -50.21
C PHE A 14 -10.20 58.30 -49.15
N HIS A 15 -11.30 57.59 -49.43
CA HIS A 15 -11.76 56.44 -48.65
C HIS A 15 -10.91 55.21 -49.01
N VAL A 16 -10.19 54.66 -48.03
CA VAL A 16 -9.59 53.32 -48.10
C VAL A 16 -10.49 52.37 -47.30
N LEU A 17 -11.12 51.42 -47.99
CA LEU A 17 -11.84 50.29 -47.39
C LEU A 17 -10.83 49.33 -46.76
N THR A 18 -10.73 49.33 -45.43
CA THR A 18 -10.04 48.28 -44.66
C THR A 18 -11.03 47.16 -44.34
N ILE A 19 -10.88 46.03 -45.03
CA ILE A 19 -11.55 44.76 -44.69
C ILE A 19 -10.96 44.28 -43.36
N SER A 20 -11.73 44.40 -42.29
CA SER A 20 -11.37 43.88 -40.97
C SER A 20 -11.69 42.38 -40.94
N SER A 21 -10.68 41.54 -41.13
CA SER A 21 -10.78 40.10 -40.86
C SER A 21 -10.90 39.89 -39.35
N LEU A 22 -12.09 39.54 -38.87
CA LEU A 22 -12.31 38.97 -37.55
C LEU A 22 -11.56 37.63 -37.47
N GLN A 23 -10.30 37.65 -37.04
CA GLN A 23 -9.61 36.46 -36.58
C GLN A 23 -10.16 36.12 -35.19
N THR A 24 -11.09 35.17 -35.14
CA THR A 24 -11.32 34.42 -33.91
C THR A 24 -9.98 33.76 -33.52
N PRO A 25 -9.47 33.94 -32.29
CA PRO A 25 -8.31 33.18 -31.88
C PRO A 25 -8.72 31.71 -31.89
N LEU A 26 -8.16 30.92 -32.80
CA LEU A 26 -8.11 29.48 -32.62
C LEU A 26 -7.39 29.27 -31.29
N VAL A 27 -8.13 28.91 -30.26
CA VAL A 27 -7.56 28.21 -29.11
C VAL A 27 -6.89 27.00 -29.72
N ALA A 28 -5.56 27.03 -29.83
CA ALA A 28 -4.81 25.84 -30.19
C ALA A 28 -5.22 24.79 -29.15
N ALA A 29 -6.00 23.80 -29.57
CA ALA A 29 -6.30 22.65 -28.74
C ALA A 29 -4.95 22.09 -28.32
N HIS A 30 -4.57 22.33 -27.07
CA HIS A 30 -3.30 21.85 -26.53
C HIS A 30 -3.46 20.34 -26.50
N CYS A 31 -2.94 19.64 -27.51
CA CYS A 31 -2.93 18.19 -27.50
C CYS A 31 -2.20 17.76 -26.23
N PRO A 32 -2.87 17.03 -25.31
CA PRO A 32 -2.23 16.59 -24.08
C PRO A 32 -0.94 15.85 -24.38
N SER A 33 0.17 16.24 -23.75
CA SER A 33 1.42 15.48 -23.84
C SER A 33 1.23 14.16 -23.10
N CYS A 34 1.15 13.05 -23.84
CA CYS A 34 0.97 11.71 -23.29
C CYS A 34 2.28 10.93 -23.20
N LYS A 35 2.37 9.97 -22.28
CA LYS A 35 3.42 8.95 -22.27
C LYS A 35 3.37 8.15 -23.57
N ALA A 36 4.53 7.71 -24.04
CA ALA A 36 4.67 6.85 -25.20
C ALA A 36 3.92 5.52 -24.97
N VAL A 37 3.20 5.07 -26.00
CA VAL A 37 2.47 3.78 -25.99
C VAL A 37 2.83 2.95 -27.22
N PRO A 38 2.82 1.62 -27.15
CA PRO A 38 3.16 0.74 -28.27
C PRO A 38 2.43 1.09 -29.57
N ASN A 39 3.08 0.80 -30.71
CA ASN A 39 2.55 1.02 -32.05
C ASN A 39 2.27 2.50 -32.40
N THR A 40 2.87 3.45 -31.69
CA THR A 40 2.83 4.89 -32.02
C THR A 40 4.22 5.43 -32.35
N PRO A 41 4.33 6.55 -33.09
CA PRO A 41 5.63 7.14 -33.42
C PRO A 41 6.49 7.55 -32.22
N SER A 42 5.88 7.77 -31.05
CA SER A 42 6.60 8.10 -29.82
C SER A 42 7.14 6.88 -29.08
N TRP A 43 6.72 5.66 -29.43
CA TRP A 43 7.24 4.43 -28.83
C TRP A 43 8.68 4.18 -29.27
N PRO A 44 9.60 3.77 -28.36
CA PRO A 44 10.97 3.51 -28.74
C PRO A 44 11.08 2.40 -29.78
N CYS A 45 11.94 2.63 -30.76
CA CYS A 45 12.22 1.65 -31.79
C CYS A 45 12.90 0.39 -31.21
N PRO A 46 12.84 -0.77 -31.90
CA PRO A 46 13.44 -2.01 -31.41
C PRO A 46 14.92 -1.90 -31.04
N SER A 47 15.71 -1.06 -31.74
CA SER A 47 17.12 -0.86 -31.42
C SER A 47 17.31 -0.16 -30.07
N ALA A 48 16.45 0.79 -29.67
CA ALA A 48 16.52 1.41 -28.36
C ALA A 48 16.30 0.37 -27.23
N TRP A 49 15.30 -0.51 -27.38
CA TRP A 49 15.07 -1.62 -26.46
C TRP A 49 16.25 -2.60 -26.42
N ALA A 50 16.86 -2.89 -27.57
CA ALA A 50 18.07 -3.72 -27.64
C ALA A 50 19.26 -3.10 -26.90
N HIS A 51 19.44 -1.77 -26.99
CA HIS A 51 20.47 -1.05 -26.23
C HIS A 51 20.20 -1.10 -24.72
N LEU A 52 18.95 -0.96 -24.28
CA LEU A 52 18.59 -1.15 -22.87
C LEU A 52 18.89 -2.58 -22.41
N ASN A 53 18.54 -3.59 -23.22
CA ASN A 53 18.86 -4.98 -22.91
C ASN A 53 20.36 -5.22 -22.78
N ALA A 54 21.17 -4.69 -23.70
CA ALA A 54 22.63 -4.78 -23.62
C ALA A 54 23.19 -4.06 -22.38
N SER A 55 22.69 -2.86 -22.07
CA SER A 55 23.11 -2.06 -20.91
C SER A 55 22.79 -2.75 -19.58
N THR A 56 21.70 -3.52 -19.53
CA THR A 56 21.28 -4.31 -18.37
C THR A 56 21.89 -5.72 -18.34
N GLY A 57 22.80 -6.05 -19.27
CA GLY A 57 23.43 -7.36 -19.32
C GLY A 57 22.47 -8.51 -19.67
N GLY A 58 21.47 -8.26 -20.51
CA GLY A 58 20.50 -9.27 -20.94
C GLY A 58 19.27 -9.40 -20.02
N ARG A 59 19.01 -8.42 -19.15
CA ARG A 59 17.96 -8.48 -18.11
C ARG A 59 16.68 -7.72 -18.46
N LEU A 60 16.51 -7.35 -19.72
CA LEU A 60 15.24 -6.83 -20.22
C LEU A 60 14.36 -8.00 -20.66
N LEU A 61 13.28 -8.22 -19.94
CA LEU A 61 12.28 -9.23 -20.24
C LEU A 61 11.15 -8.63 -21.07
N ARG A 62 10.57 -9.44 -21.95
CA ARG A 62 9.26 -9.20 -22.59
C ARG A 62 8.33 -10.36 -22.21
N PRO A 63 7.84 -10.38 -20.96
CA PRO A 63 7.11 -11.53 -20.44
C PRO A 63 5.73 -11.67 -21.10
N THR A 64 5.32 -12.91 -21.31
CA THR A 64 3.95 -13.25 -21.69
C THR A 64 3.04 -13.11 -20.47
N PRO A 65 1.78 -12.66 -20.61
CA PRO A 65 0.82 -12.70 -19.52
C PRO A 65 0.74 -14.10 -18.90
N PRO A 66 0.83 -14.23 -17.57
CA PRO A 66 0.95 -15.55 -16.95
C PRO A 66 -0.25 -16.45 -17.23
N GLY A 67 -1.46 -15.89 -17.30
CA GLY A 67 -2.67 -16.62 -17.64
C GLY A 67 -2.67 -17.23 -19.05
N ALA A 68 -1.85 -16.74 -19.99
CA ALA A 68 -1.83 -17.14 -21.39
C ALA A 68 -1.57 -18.64 -21.58
N LEU A 69 -0.91 -19.26 -20.60
CA LEU A 69 -0.67 -20.70 -20.56
C LEU A 69 -1.97 -21.54 -20.59
N CYS A 70 -3.10 -20.98 -20.14
CA CYS A 70 -4.40 -21.65 -20.11
C CYS A 70 -5.29 -21.35 -21.33
N HIS A 71 -4.82 -20.60 -22.33
CA HIS A 71 -5.63 -20.11 -23.45
C HIS A 71 -5.18 -20.69 -24.80
N PRO A 72 -5.99 -21.54 -25.47
CA PRO A 72 -5.60 -22.25 -26.70
C PRO A 72 -5.13 -21.37 -27.87
N ASP A 73 -5.58 -20.12 -27.93
CA ASP A 73 -5.24 -19.12 -28.93
C ASP A 73 -3.89 -18.44 -28.67
N GLN A 74 -3.28 -18.64 -27.49
CA GLN A 74 -2.03 -18.01 -27.11
C GLN A 74 -0.82 -18.88 -27.46
N PRO A 75 0.30 -18.28 -27.90
CA PRO A 75 1.53 -19.03 -28.17
C PRO A 75 2.09 -19.81 -26.97
N ALA A 76 1.76 -19.37 -25.75
CA ALA A 76 2.22 -20.00 -24.50
C ALA A 76 1.31 -21.14 -24.02
N TYR A 77 0.24 -21.47 -24.75
CA TYR A 77 -0.74 -22.46 -24.33
C TYR A 77 -0.12 -23.82 -23.98
N ASN A 78 -0.48 -24.34 -22.81
CA ASN A 78 -0.13 -25.68 -22.39
C ASN A 78 -1.26 -26.28 -21.53
N ALA A 79 -2.07 -27.13 -22.15
CA ALA A 79 -3.20 -27.79 -21.50
C ALA A 79 -2.82 -28.59 -20.25
N SER A 80 -1.66 -29.27 -20.24
CA SER A 80 -1.26 -30.11 -19.12
C SER A 80 -0.69 -29.31 -17.94
N ALA A 81 -0.16 -28.11 -18.20
CA ALA A 81 0.36 -27.22 -17.16
C ALA A 81 -0.72 -26.27 -16.59
N CYS A 82 -1.83 -26.05 -17.28
CA CYS A 82 -2.88 -25.13 -16.85
C CYS A 82 -3.44 -25.41 -15.44
N PRO A 83 -3.75 -26.67 -15.04
CA PRO A 83 -4.27 -26.94 -13.69
C PRO A 83 -3.30 -26.54 -12.58
N ALA A 84 -1.99 -26.70 -12.80
CA ALA A 84 -0.96 -26.28 -11.85
C ALA A 84 -0.90 -24.75 -11.72
N LEU A 85 -1.04 -24.03 -12.84
CA LEU A 85 -1.13 -22.57 -12.83
C LEU A 85 -2.41 -22.10 -12.10
N GLN A 86 -3.56 -22.73 -12.35
CA GLN A 86 -4.81 -22.40 -11.68
C GLN A 86 -4.73 -22.57 -10.17
N ALA A 87 -4.10 -23.66 -9.69
CA ALA A 87 -3.87 -23.87 -8.27
C ALA A 87 -2.86 -22.87 -7.68
N ALA A 88 -1.82 -22.50 -8.44
CA ALA A 88 -0.82 -21.54 -7.99
C ALA A 88 -1.36 -20.09 -8.00
N TRP A 89 -2.36 -19.78 -8.82
CA TRP A 89 -2.93 -18.44 -8.97
C TRP A 89 -3.54 -17.90 -7.68
N SER A 90 -4.00 -18.74 -6.76
CA SER A 90 -4.50 -18.27 -5.46
C SER A 90 -3.40 -17.99 -4.44
N THR A 91 -2.12 -18.19 -4.79
CA THR A 91 -1.00 -18.13 -3.85
C THR A 91 -0.15 -16.87 -4.01
N TYR A 92 0.19 -16.24 -2.88
CA TYR A 92 1.14 -15.13 -2.83
C TYR A 92 2.47 -15.43 -3.53
N ASP A 93 2.98 -16.65 -3.35
CA ASP A 93 4.28 -17.09 -3.87
C ASP A 93 4.38 -17.04 -5.39
N PHE A 94 3.30 -17.39 -6.08
CA PHE A 94 3.24 -17.32 -7.54
C PHE A 94 3.39 -15.87 -8.02
N HIS A 95 2.54 -14.97 -7.51
CA HIS A 95 2.50 -13.58 -7.97
C HIS A 95 3.79 -12.81 -7.71
N GLN A 96 4.47 -13.08 -6.59
CA GLN A 96 5.74 -12.42 -6.28
C GLN A 96 6.91 -12.87 -7.17
N ARG A 97 6.85 -14.10 -7.71
CA ARG A 97 7.90 -14.67 -8.57
C ARG A 97 7.68 -14.42 -10.06
N ASP A 98 6.49 -13.97 -10.44
CA ASP A 98 6.19 -13.58 -11.82
C ASP A 98 6.57 -12.11 -12.07
N PRO A 99 7.17 -11.74 -13.21
CA PRO A 99 7.63 -10.37 -13.48
C PRO A 99 6.50 -9.35 -13.70
N VAL A 100 5.28 -9.77 -14.06
CA VAL A 100 4.17 -8.85 -14.42
C VAL A 100 2.88 -9.08 -13.63
N SER A 101 2.76 -10.23 -12.97
CA SER A 101 1.54 -10.58 -12.23
C SER A 101 1.23 -9.60 -11.08
N SER A 102 -0.04 -9.39 -10.80
CA SER A 102 -0.54 -8.65 -9.64
C SER A 102 -1.31 -9.63 -8.77
N MET A 103 -1.23 -9.50 -7.43
CA MET A 103 -2.00 -10.35 -6.52
C MET A 103 -3.51 -10.10 -6.62
N TRP A 104 -3.90 -8.93 -7.14
CA TRP A 104 -5.29 -8.53 -7.35
C TRP A 104 -5.52 -8.28 -8.84
N ASN A 105 -6.37 -9.09 -9.47
CA ASN A 105 -6.41 -9.16 -10.93
C ASN A 105 -6.98 -7.89 -11.57
N GLN A 106 -7.85 -7.18 -10.87
CA GLN A 106 -8.51 -5.97 -11.35
C GLN A 106 -7.50 -4.88 -11.75
N PHE A 107 -6.28 -4.90 -11.21
CA PHE A 107 -5.23 -3.95 -11.55
C PHE A 107 -4.51 -4.27 -12.87
N SER A 108 -4.57 -5.52 -13.32
CA SER A 108 -4.27 -5.90 -14.71
C SER A 108 -5.53 -5.95 -15.58
N ASN A 109 -6.65 -5.40 -15.09
CA ASN A 109 -7.93 -5.31 -15.78
C ASN A 109 -8.42 -6.66 -16.35
N ASP A 110 -8.12 -7.75 -15.65
CA ASP A 110 -8.50 -9.13 -16.00
C ASP A 110 -8.13 -9.56 -17.41
N THR A 111 -7.15 -8.90 -18.06
CA THR A 111 -6.96 -9.07 -19.50
C THR A 111 -6.47 -10.45 -19.88
N CYS A 112 -5.93 -11.22 -18.94
CA CYS A 112 -5.57 -12.62 -19.17
C CYS A 112 -5.49 -13.41 -17.85
N LEU A 113 -6.63 -13.93 -17.38
CA LEU A 113 -6.75 -14.83 -16.23
C LEU A 113 -6.51 -16.29 -16.64
N PRO A 114 -6.07 -17.21 -15.77
CA PRO A 114 -5.86 -18.62 -16.12
C PRO A 114 -7.19 -19.43 -16.20
N VAL A 115 -8.21 -18.86 -16.84
CA VAL A 115 -9.54 -19.45 -16.97
C VAL A 115 -9.81 -19.71 -18.45
N PRO A 116 -9.84 -20.99 -18.91
CA PRO A 116 -10.14 -21.30 -20.29
C PRO A 116 -11.45 -20.67 -20.77
N GLY A 117 -11.41 -20.00 -21.92
CA GLY A 117 -12.56 -19.31 -22.52
C GLY A 117 -12.76 -17.85 -22.07
N TYR A 118 -11.95 -17.36 -21.13
CA TYR A 118 -11.88 -15.92 -20.85
C TYR A 118 -11.02 -15.22 -21.91
N PRO A 119 -11.15 -13.90 -22.12
CA PRO A 119 -10.20 -13.15 -22.94
C PRO A 119 -8.78 -13.29 -22.40
N CYS A 120 -7.81 -13.33 -23.32
CA CYS A 120 -6.40 -13.22 -23.00
C CYS A 120 -5.67 -12.24 -23.92
N SER A 121 -5.19 -11.14 -23.35
CA SER A 121 -4.27 -10.20 -23.97
C SER A 121 -3.25 -9.67 -22.96
N GLY A 122 -2.15 -9.15 -23.47
CA GLY A 122 -1.12 -8.48 -22.68
C GLY A 122 -1.46 -7.04 -22.30
N ASP A 123 -2.64 -6.54 -22.66
CA ASP A 123 -2.95 -5.12 -22.59
C ASP A 123 -3.01 -4.57 -21.16
N GLY A 124 -3.25 -5.43 -20.15
CA GLY A 124 -3.23 -5.04 -18.74
C GLY A 124 -1.83 -4.99 -18.10
N TYR A 125 -0.79 -5.43 -18.81
CA TYR A 125 0.53 -5.68 -18.23
C TYR A 125 1.61 -4.75 -18.80
N PRO A 126 2.74 -4.57 -18.08
CA PRO A 126 3.92 -3.92 -18.61
C PRO A 126 4.44 -4.66 -19.86
N VAL A 127 4.86 -3.91 -20.88
CA VAL A 127 5.36 -4.48 -22.14
C VAL A 127 6.75 -5.06 -21.94
N PHE A 128 7.58 -4.36 -21.17
CA PHE A 128 8.92 -4.76 -20.84
C PHE A 128 9.16 -4.69 -19.33
N VAL A 129 10.03 -5.55 -18.83
CA VAL A 129 10.42 -5.60 -17.43
C VAL A 129 11.94 -5.63 -17.30
N VAL A 130 12.53 -4.71 -16.56
CA VAL A 130 13.93 -4.81 -16.12
C VAL A 130 13.98 -5.71 -14.90
N ASN A 131 14.56 -6.90 -15.05
CA ASN A 131 14.83 -7.81 -13.93
C ASN A 131 16.06 -7.33 -13.16
N ALA A 132 15.85 -6.44 -12.17
CA ALA A 132 16.93 -5.75 -11.48
C ALA A 132 17.57 -6.64 -10.39
N THR A 133 18.89 -6.81 -10.49
CA THR A 133 19.74 -7.49 -9.50
C THR A 133 20.90 -6.61 -9.02
N ASP A 134 21.06 -5.44 -9.65
CA ASP A 134 22.08 -4.45 -9.34
C ASP A 134 21.43 -3.06 -9.47
N PRO A 135 21.76 -2.08 -8.60
CA PRO A 135 21.28 -0.71 -8.73
C PRO A 135 21.45 -0.10 -10.13
N LYS A 136 22.50 -0.47 -10.87
CA LYS A 136 22.73 0.01 -12.24
C LYS A 136 21.60 -0.37 -13.20
N HIS A 137 21.00 -1.56 -13.05
CA HIS A 137 19.87 -1.96 -13.90
C HIS A 137 18.67 -1.03 -13.70
N VAL A 138 18.42 -0.65 -12.45
CA VAL A 138 17.40 0.35 -12.09
C VAL A 138 17.75 1.70 -12.73
N GLN A 139 18.99 2.16 -12.61
CA GLN A 139 19.44 3.41 -13.22
C GLN A 139 19.24 3.43 -14.74
N PHE A 140 19.56 2.34 -15.45
CA PHE A 140 19.33 2.22 -16.89
C PHE A 140 17.84 2.26 -17.23
N GLY A 141 17.00 1.54 -16.49
CA GLY A 141 15.54 1.54 -16.69
C GLY A 141 14.91 2.92 -16.47
N VAL A 142 15.31 3.62 -15.40
CA VAL A 142 14.81 4.98 -15.10
C VAL A 142 15.23 5.97 -16.19
N ARG A 143 16.51 5.99 -16.57
CA ARG A 143 16.99 6.87 -17.66
C ARG A 143 16.26 6.58 -18.96
N PHE A 144 16.11 5.32 -19.33
CA PHE A 144 15.39 4.92 -20.53
C PHE A 144 13.94 5.42 -20.51
N ALA A 145 13.21 5.20 -19.42
CA ALA A 145 11.82 5.64 -19.32
C ALA A 145 11.68 7.17 -19.41
N ARG A 146 12.58 7.91 -18.76
CA ARG A 146 12.63 9.38 -18.86
C ARG A 146 12.95 9.83 -20.29
N ASP A 147 14.05 9.36 -20.86
CA ASP A 147 14.59 9.82 -22.15
C ASP A 147 13.65 9.50 -23.31
N HIS A 148 12.84 8.44 -23.17
CA HIS A 148 11.85 8.02 -24.15
C HIS A 148 10.39 8.33 -23.78
N ASN A 149 10.17 9.04 -22.67
CA ASN A 149 8.83 9.37 -22.15
C ASN A 149 7.89 8.14 -22.04
N VAL A 150 8.42 6.98 -21.68
CA VAL A 150 7.66 5.75 -21.44
C VAL A 150 7.10 5.77 -20.01
N ARG A 151 5.87 5.27 -19.80
CA ARG A 151 5.32 5.09 -18.45
C ARG A 151 6.20 4.13 -17.67
N LEU A 152 6.67 4.56 -16.50
CA LEU A 152 7.51 3.75 -15.61
C LEU A 152 6.66 3.20 -14.45
N VAL A 153 6.79 1.90 -14.19
CA VAL A 153 6.20 1.22 -13.04
C VAL A 153 7.32 0.58 -12.23
N VAL A 154 7.16 0.50 -10.92
CA VAL A 154 8.08 -0.19 -10.02
C VAL A 154 7.33 -1.30 -9.33
N LYS A 155 7.81 -2.53 -9.49
CA LYS A 155 7.24 -3.71 -8.84
C LYS A 155 8.30 -4.37 -7.98
N SER A 156 7.95 -4.66 -6.72
CA SER A 156 8.69 -5.64 -5.92
C SER A 156 7.95 -6.98 -5.98
N THR A 157 6.88 -7.14 -5.19
CA THR A 157 6.17 -8.43 -5.05
C THR A 157 4.78 -8.44 -5.68
N GLY A 158 4.19 -7.28 -6.00
CA GLY A 158 2.83 -7.22 -6.57
C GLY A 158 1.69 -7.25 -5.54
N HIS A 159 1.99 -7.01 -4.26
CA HIS A 159 1.04 -6.92 -3.13
C HIS A 159 0.08 -5.72 -3.17
N ASP A 160 0.34 -4.73 -4.02
CA ASP A 160 -0.24 -3.40 -3.87
C ASP A 160 -1.77 -3.37 -4.03
N TYR A 161 -2.47 -3.09 -2.94
CA TYR A 161 -3.93 -3.05 -2.88
C TYR A 161 -4.59 -1.86 -3.61
N VAL A 162 -3.78 -0.93 -4.14
CA VAL A 162 -4.26 0.27 -4.83
C VAL A 162 -3.75 0.37 -6.28
N GLY A 163 -3.08 -0.67 -6.80
CA GLY A 163 -2.74 -0.79 -8.22
C GLY A 163 -1.48 -0.04 -8.69
N ARG A 164 -0.59 0.38 -7.79
CA ARG A 164 0.60 1.18 -8.10
C ARG A 164 1.75 0.39 -8.73
N SER A 165 1.73 -0.94 -8.67
CA SER A 165 2.84 -1.81 -9.10
C SER A 165 2.61 -2.55 -10.42
N VAL A 166 1.54 -2.24 -11.16
CA VAL A 166 1.27 -2.82 -12.48
C VAL A 166 0.60 -1.77 -13.36
N ALA A 167 0.94 -1.74 -14.65
CA ALA A 167 0.21 -0.94 -15.62
C ALA A 167 0.48 -1.37 -17.05
N SER A 168 -0.53 -1.17 -17.90
CA SER A 168 -0.42 -1.25 -19.35
C SER A 168 0.59 -0.26 -19.92
N ASN A 169 1.08 -0.56 -21.14
CA ASN A 169 1.88 0.37 -21.95
C ASN A 169 3.11 0.94 -21.21
N SER A 170 3.72 0.14 -20.35
CA SER A 170 4.76 0.59 -19.43
C SER A 170 6.06 -0.23 -19.52
N LEU A 171 7.13 0.36 -19.01
CA LEU A 171 8.33 -0.33 -18.57
C LEU A 171 8.22 -0.57 -17.06
N SER A 172 8.31 -1.82 -16.61
CA SER A 172 8.41 -2.14 -15.18
C SER A 172 9.86 -2.32 -14.75
N ILE A 173 10.24 -1.79 -13.60
CA ILE A 173 11.46 -2.16 -12.89
C ILE A 173 11.07 -3.15 -11.81
N TRP A 174 11.52 -4.40 -11.96
CA TRP A 174 11.24 -5.46 -11.01
C TRP A 174 12.38 -5.58 -10.01
N THR A 175 12.17 -5.05 -8.80
CA THR A 175 13.18 -4.96 -7.72
C THR A 175 13.28 -6.24 -6.90
N HIS A 176 12.44 -7.25 -7.16
CA HIS A 176 12.38 -8.49 -6.39
C HIS A 176 13.73 -9.20 -6.25
N HIS A 177 14.62 -9.09 -7.24
CA HIS A 177 15.93 -9.73 -7.21
C HIS A 177 17.06 -8.81 -6.71
N LEU A 178 16.76 -7.60 -6.23
CA LEU A 178 17.66 -6.79 -5.39
C LEU A 178 17.63 -7.36 -3.97
N ARG A 179 18.32 -8.48 -3.79
CA ARG A 179 18.41 -9.27 -2.56
C ARG A 179 19.75 -9.06 -1.85
N GLY A 180 19.82 -9.48 -0.60
CA GLY A 180 20.99 -9.40 0.26
C GLY A 180 20.62 -8.89 1.64
N ILE A 181 21.12 -9.56 2.68
CA ILE A 181 20.92 -9.21 4.08
C ILE A 181 22.29 -9.10 4.74
N ARG A 182 22.58 -7.95 5.35
CA ARG A 182 23.83 -7.70 6.08
C ARG A 182 23.56 -7.06 7.41
N THR A 183 23.88 -7.77 8.49
CA THR A 183 23.70 -7.30 9.87
C THR A 183 24.90 -6.49 10.35
N HIS A 184 24.63 -5.62 11.32
CA HIS A 184 25.62 -4.73 11.92
C HIS A 184 25.39 -4.68 13.42
N ALA A 185 26.46 -4.81 14.21
CA ALA A 185 26.40 -4.63 15.66
C ALA A 185 26.22 -3.16 16.06
N SER A 186 26.75 -2.24 15.24
CA SER A 186 26.55 -0.80 15.31
C SER A 186 26.59 -0.25 13.88
N TYR A 187 26.01 0.93 13.65
CA TYR A 187 25.91 1.49 12.30
C TYR A 187 26.29 2.96 12.25
N SER A 188 27.18 3.31 11.32
CA SER A 188 27.54 4.69 10.99
C SER A 188 26.94 5.04 9.62
N PRO A 189 25.87 5.86 9.57
CA PRO A 189 25.29 6.31 8.31
C PRO A 189 26.28 7.15 7.54
N LYS A 190 26.24 7.06 6.22
CA LYS A 190 27.17 7.81 5.37
C LYS A 190 26.99 9.31 5.58
N HIS A 191 28.11 10.02 5.65
CA HIS A 191 28.16 11.48 5.82
C HIS A 191 27.51 12.01 7.12
N CYS A 192 27.11 11.12 8.04
CA CYS A 192 26.73 11.51 9.38
C CYS A 192 27.90 11.29 10.34
N ASN A 193 28.26 12.31 11.12
CA ASN A 193 29.27 12.18 12.17
C ASN A 193 28.66 11.60 13.46
N VAL A 194 28.06 10.40 13.35
CA VAL A 194 27.39 9.72 14.46
C VAL A 194 27.55 8.21 14.33
N LEU A 195 27.82 7.55 15.46
CA LEU A 195 27.77 6.10 15.58
C LEU A 195 26.47 5.70 16.30
N ILE A 196 25.65 4.89 15.64
CA ILE A 196 24.46 4.31 16.26
C ILE A 196 24.88 3.04 16.96
N ASN A 197 24.91 3.07 18.29
CA ASN A 197 25.30 1.92 19.11
C ASN A 197 24.13 0.95 19.35
N HIS A 198 23.42 0.61 18.28
CA HIS A 198 22.34 -0.38 18.25
C HIS A 198 22.52 -1.29 17.04
N THR A 199 21.98 -2.50 17.13
CA THR A 199 21.99 -3.43 16.01
C THR A 199 21.14 -2.90 14.84
N ALA A 200 21.60 -3.17 13.64
CA ALA A 200 20.93 -2.78 12.41
C ALA A 200 21.09 -3.85 11.34
N VAL A 201 20.26 -3.78 10.31
CA VAL A 201 20.37 -4.64 9.13
C VAL A 201 20.22 -3.81 7.86
N THR A 202 21.17 -3.95 6.94
CA THR A 202 21.03 -3.47 5.56
C THR A 202 20.43 -4.58 4.72
N VAL A 203 19.33 -4.28 4.03
CA VAL A 203 18.56 -5.23 3.22
C VAL A 203 18.37 -4.71 1.81
N GLY A 204 18.42 -5.61 0.83
CA GLY A 204 18.02 -5.30 -0.54
C GLY A 204 16.52 -5.01 -0.63
N ALA A 205 16.11 -4.11 -1.53
CA ALA A 205 14.71 -3.68 -1.63
C ALA A 205 13.72 -4.78 -2.04
N GLY A 206 14.23 -5.87 -2.61
CA GLY A 206 13.45 -7.05 -2.98
C GLY A 206 13.23 -8.05 -1.85
N GLU A 207 13.88 -7.87 -0.69
CA GLU A 207 13.74 -8.83 0.42
C GLU A 207 12.33 -8.86 1.01
N ASP A 208 11.86 -10.08 1.28
CA ASP A 208 10.56 -10.39 1.86
C ASP A 208 10.62 -10.66 3.37
N MET A 209 9.48 -10.51 4.05
CA MET A 209 9.42 -10.59 5.52
C MET A 209 9.89 -11.94 6.06
N ILE A 210 9.52 -13.05 5.43
CA ILE A 210 9.92 -14.38 5.91
C ILE A 210 11.44 -14.57 5.85
N SER A 211 12.10 -14.12 4.78
CA SER A 211 13.56 -14.18 4.66
C SER A 211 14.24 -13.33 5.74
N LEU A 212 13.71 -12.13 6.00
CA LEU A 212 14.25 -11.22 7.01
C LEU A 212 14.08 -11.75 8.43
N TYR A 213 12.88 -12.21 8.80
CA TYR A 213 12.64 -12.77 10.13
C TYR A 213 13.45 -14.04 10.36
N THR A 214 13.52 -14.94 9.38
CA THR A 214 14.33 -16.17 9.48
C THR A 214 15.81 -15.86 9.70
N HIS A 215 16.36 -14.90 8.95
CA HIS A 215 17.76 -14.50 9.08
C HIS A 215 18.07 -13.87 10.45
N LEU A 216 17.21 -12.97 10.92
CA LEU A 216 17.44 -12.25 12.18
C LEU A 216 17.20 -13.12 13.40
N ASP A 217 16.20 -14.01 13.39
CA ASP A 217 15.90 -14.88 14.52
C ASP A 217 17.07 -15.82 14.84
N ALA A 218 17.79 -16.29 13.81
CA ALA A 218 19.04 -17.05 13.97
C ALA A 218 20.16 -16.26 14.71
N LEU A 219 20.01 -14.95 14.83
CA LEU A 219 20.90 -14.04 15.56
C LEU A 219 20.26 -13.51 16.84
N ASN A 220 19.15 -14.10 17.30
CA ASN A 220 18.30 -13.61 18.39
C ASN A 220 17.84 -12.16 18.18
N GLN A 221 17.58 -11.79 16.92
CA GLN A 221 17.09 -10.46 16.55
C GLN A 221 15.77 -10.56 15.78
N THR A 222 15.07 -9.44 15.69
CA THR A 222 13.93 -9.22 14.79
C THR A 222 13.94 -7.77 14.30
N LEU A 223 12.99 -7.43 13.44
CA LEU A 223 12.75 -6.07 12.97
C LEU A 223 11.24 -5.79 12.93
N ILE A 224 10.87 -4.52 12.73
CA ILE A 224 9.47 -4.13 12.57
C ILE A 224 9.03 -4.39 11.12
N GLY A 225 8.45 -5.56 10.88
CA GLY A 225 7.97 -5.98 9.57
C GLY A 225 6.47 -6.31 9.53
N GLY A 226 5.98 -6.62 8.33
CA GLY A 226 4.57 -6.93 8.06
C GLY A 226 4.16 -8.35 8.44
N GLY A 227 2.84 -8.59 8.47
CA GLY A 227 2.23 -9.89 8.77
C GLY A 227 2.28 -10.92 7.62
N GLY A 228 2.32 -10.47 6.36
CA GLY A 228 2.41 -11.36 5.20
C GLY A 228 3.85 -11.76 4.88
N GLN A 229 4.10 -13.05 4.68
CA GLN A 229 5.44 -13.62 4.44
C GLN A 229 6.14 -13.03 3.22
N THR A 230 5.38 -12.85 2.14
CA THR A 230 5.86 -12.41 0.83
C THR A 230 5.82 -10.89 0.65
N VAL A 231 5.43 -10.14 1.70
CA VAL A 231 5.49 -8.68 1.67
C VAL A 231 6.96 -8.27 1.61
N SER A 232 7.34 -7.45 0.63
CA SER A 232 8.71 -6.93 0.57
C SER A 232 8.90 -5.71 1.45
N VAL A 233 10.13 -5.47 1.90
CA VAL A 233 10.53 -4.25 2.61
C VAL A 233 10.22 -2.97 1.81
N GLY A 234 10.13 -3.03 0.48
CA GLY A 234 9.89 -1.92 -0.42
C GLY A 234 8.65 -1.05 -0.13
N GLY A 235 7.52 -1.40 -0.76
CA GLY A 235 6.26 -0.64 -0.65
C GLY A 235 5.72 -0.57 0.78
N TYR A 236 5.93 -1.63 1.56
CA TYR A 236 5.52 -1.71 2.96
C TYR A 236 6.12 -0.57 3.80
N LEU A 237 7.44 -0.44 3.78
CA LEU A 237 8.15 0.55 4.58
C LEU A 237 7.88 1.97 4.08
N THR A 238 7.85 2.14 2.75
CA THR A 238 7.71 3.48 2.14
C THR A 238 6.33 4.10 2.34
N GLY A 239 5.29 3.30 2.57
CA GLY A 239 3.96 3.78 2.97
C GLY A 239 3.73 3.90 4.48
N GLY A 240 4.62 3.36 5.32
CA GLY A 240 4.53 3.43 6.78
C GLY A 240 4.92 2.11 7.45
N GLY A 241 4.13 1.05 7.20
CA GLY A 241 4.38 -0.30 7.70
C GLY A 241 4.00 -0.49 9.17
N HIS A 242 2.78 -0.98 9.41
CA HIS A 242 2.36 -1.45 10.74
C HIS A 242 2.87 -2.87 11.01
N SER A 243 2.94 -3.23 12.29
CA SER A 243 3.41 -4.53 12.76
C SER A 243 2.75 -4.87 14.09
N LEU A 244 2.69 -6.16 14.43
CA LEU A 244 2.40 -6.60 15.79
C LEU A 244 3.39 -5.98 16.81
N LEU A 245 4.62 -5.71 16.36
CA LEU A 245 5.67 -5.12 17.20
C LEU A 245 5.60 -3.59 17.27
N SER A 246 4.80 -2.95 16.42
CA SER A 246 4.73 -1.48 16.32
C SER A 246 4.30 -0.77 17.61
N PRO A 247 3.33 -1.28 18.39
CA PRO A 247 2.93 -0.63 19.65
C PRO A 247 4.09 -0.38 20.62
N ARG A 248 5.14 -1.21 20.59
CA ARG A 248 6.35 -1.05 21.42
C ARG A 248 7.46 -0.25 20.74
N TYR A 249 7.68 -0.46 19.44
CA TYR A 249 8.89 0.04 18.77
C TYR A 249 8.67 1.11 17.70
N GLY A 250 7.42 1.39 17.30
CA GLY A 250 7.08 2.33 16.23
C GLY A 250 6.76 1.66 14.88
N LEU A 251 6.44 2.45 13.86
CA LEU A 251 6.18 1.92 12.51
C LEU A 251 7.49 1.53 11.83
N ALA A 252 7.43 0.72 10.76
CA ALA A 252 8.62 0.34 9.99
C ALA A 252 9.35 1.56 9.40
N ALA A 253 8.61 2.56 8.93
CA ALA A 253 9.14 3.84 8.45
C ALA A 253 9.95 4.60 9.52
N ASP A 254 9.62 4.40 10.81
CA ASP A 254 10.32 5.05 11.91
C ASP A 254 11.69 4.39 12.21
N GLN A 255 11.89 3.15 11.74
CA GLN A 255 13.10 2.36 12.01
C GLN A 255 14.26 2.63 11.05
N VAL A 256 14.02 3.41 10.00
CA VAL A 256 14.98 3.61 8.92
C VAL A 256 16.14 4.49 9.38
N LEU A 257 17.35 4.02 9.08
CA LEU A 257 18.60 4.71 9.36
C LEU A 257 19.21 5.35 8.10
N GLU A 258 19.11 4.67 6.96
CA GLU A 258 19.66 5.10 5.67
C GLU A 258 18.99 4.31 4.52
N MET A 259 18.84 4.93 3.34
CA MET A 259 18.39 4.29 2.11
C MET A 259 19.35 4.56 0.95
N GLN A 260 19.45 3.62 0.01
CA GLN A 260 20.00 3.86 -1.33
C GLN A 260 18.84 3.93 -2.31
N LEU A 261 18.79 5.02 -3.09
CA LEU A 261 17.69 5.34 -3.99
C LEU A 261 18.23 5.67 -5.39
N VAL A 262 17.57 5.19 -6.43
CA VAL A 262 17.73 5.72 -7.78
C VAL A 262 16.71 6.84 -7.98
N THR A 263 17.20 8.05 -8.21
CA THR A 263 16.40 9.27 -8.40
C THR A 263 15.71 9.30 -9.77
N PRO A 264 14.79 10.24 -10.01
CA PRO A 264 14.17 10.44 -11.34
C PRO A 264 15.17 10.78 -12.44
N THR A 265 16.34 11.34 -12.07
CA THR A 265 17.43 11.59 -13.01
C THR A 265 18.26 10.34 -13.34
N GLY A 266 18.01 9.23 -12.64
CA GLY A 266 18.74 7.97 -12.78
C GLY A 266 20.04 7.90 -11.96
N GLU A 267 20.23 8.79 -10.99
CA GLU A 267 21.40 8.81 -10.11
C GLU A 267 21.16 7.94 -8.88
N LEU A 268 22.18 7.18 -8.46
CA LEU A 268 22.14 6.44 -7.20
C LEU A 268 22.58 7.37 -6.07
N VAL A 269 21.68 7.65 -5.14
CA VAL A 269 21.92 8.58 -4.02
C VAL A 269 21.70 7.88 -2.68
N THR A 270 22.38 8.39 -1.67
CA THR A 270 22.13 8.02 -0.27
C THR A 270 21.16 9.01 0.37
N ALA A 271 20.11 8.52 1.00
CA ALA A 271 19.16 9.33 1.77
C ALA A 271 19.19 8.92 3.25
N ASN A 272 19.53 9.85 4.13
CA ASN A 272 19.56 9.67 5.58
C ASN A 272 19.37 11.03 6.28
N GLU A 273 19.61 11.09 7.58
CA GLU A 273 19.40 12.32 8.37
C GLU A 273 20.40 13.45 8.07
N CYS A 274 21.46 13.21 7.30
CA CYS A 274 22.49 14.21 6.97
C CYS A 274 22.60 14.49 5.48
N THR A 275 22.11 13.60 4.61
CA THR A 275 22.22 13.71 3.15
C THR A 275 20.88 13.39 2.50
N ASN A 276 20.47 14.22 1.53
CA ASN A 276 19.17 14.09 0.85
C ASN A 276 18.00 13.98 1.85
N THR A 277 17.99 14.84 2.88
CA THR A 277 17.03 14.80 4.00
C THR A 277 15.58 14.93 3.56
N ASP A 278 15.32 15.68 2.48
CA ASP A 278 14.00 15.81 1.87
C ASP A 278 13.51 14.44 1.34
N LEU A 279 14.34 13.72 0.59
CA LEU A 279 14.03 12.38 0.11
C LEU A 279 13.93 11.37 1.27
N PHE A 280 14.77 11.53 2.29
CA PHE A 280 14.72 10.68 3.48
C PHE A 280 13.42 10.84 4.26
N PHE A 281 12.89 12.07 4.37
CA PHE A 281 11.56 12.32 4.90
C PHE A 281 10.49 11.67 4.00
N ALA A 282 10.51 11.97 2.70
CA ALA A 282 9.47 11.55 1.76
C ALA A 282 9.36 10.02 1.61
N MET A 283 10.49 9.31 1.57
CA MET A 283 10.51 7.84 1.43
C MET A 283 10.08 7.09 2.70
N ARG A 284 9.84 7.79 3.83
CA ARG A 284 9.39 7.19 5.09
C ARG A 284 7.94 7.55 5.37
N GLY A 285 7.02 7.02 4.55
CA GLY A 285 5.57 7.21 4.70
C GLY A 285 4.89 7.96 3.56
N GLY A 286 5.64 8.61 2.67
CA GLY A 286 5.11 9.30 1.49
C GLY A 286 4.65 8.38 0.37
N GLY A 287 4.87 7.07 0.49
CA GLY A 287 4.51 6.06 -0.50
C GLY A 287 5.62 5.74 -1.49
N GLY A 288 5.68 4.47 -1.91
CA GLY A 288 6.59 4.02 -2.96
C GLY A 288 6.14 4.43 -4.37
N GLY A 289 7.06 4.37 -5.34
CA GLY A 289 6.72 4.58 -6.75
C GLY A 289 6.57 6.02 -7.21
N THR A 290 6.89 7.02 -6.36
CA THR A 290 6.77 8.45 -6.71
C THR A 290 8.06 9.27 -6.58
N PHE A 291 8.92 9.03 -5.56
CA PHE A 291 10.12 9.86 -5.34
C PHE A 291 11.40 9.27 -5.93
N GLY A 292 11.42 7.96 -6.19
CA GLY A 292 12.58 7.21 -6.64
C GLY A 292 12.39 5.70 -6.46
N VAL A 293 13.36 4.93 -6.93
CA VAL A 293 13.40 3.47 -6.73
C VAL A 293 14.38 3.13 -5.61
N MET A 294 13.87 2.62 -4.49
CA MET A 294 14.74 2.12 -3.42
C MET A 294 15.46 0.85 -3.88
N THR A 295 16.78 0.81 -3.71
CA THR A 295 17.59 -0.39 -4.02
C THR A 295 18.02 -1.14 -2.78
N SER A 296 18.23 -0.42 -1.67
CA SER A 296 18.47 -1.01 -0.35
C SER A 296 18.10 -0.04 0.77
N VAL A 297 17.88 -0.59 1.96
CA VAL A 297 17.57 0.17 3.17
C VAL A 297 18.31 -0.42 4.36
N THR A 298 18.77 0.44 5.27
CA THR A 298 19.27 0.04 6.58
C THR A 298 18.26 0.43 7.64
N VAL A 299 17.82 -0.54 8.43
CA VAL A 299 16.84 -0.36 9.51
C VAL A 299 17.40 -0.85 10.83
N ARG A 300 16.87 -0.32 11.94
CA ARG A 300 17.15 -0.83 13.29
C ARG A 300 16.62 -2.26 13.43
N THR A 301 17.33 -3.06 14.23
CA THR A 301 16.88 -4.37 14.70
C THR A 301 16.78 -4.38 16.21
N TYR A 302 16.06 -5.36 16.74
CA TYR A 302 15.78 -5.51 18.17
C TYR A 302 16.04 -6.95 18.59
N PRO A 303 16.41 -7.21 19.85
CA PRO A 303 16.29 -8.55 20.41
C PRO A 303 14.90 -9.11 20.14
N THR A 304 14.82 -10.35 19.64
CA THR A 304 13.51 -10.98 19.43
C THR A 304 12.84 -11.19 20.79
N PRO A 305 11.62 -10.68 21.02
CA PRO A 305 10.93 -10.87 22.29
C PRO A 305 10.31 -12.27 22.38
N ASN A 306 10.09 -12.74 23.60
CA ASN A 306 9.14 -13.83 23.83
C ASN A 306 7.71 -13.29 23.60
N ILE A 307 6.83 -14.09 23.01
CA ILE A 307 5.45 -13.69 22.74
C ILE A 307 4.50 -14.54 23.59
N THR A 308 3.70 -13.89 24.44
CA THR A 308 2.53 -14.53 25.05
C THR A 308 1.31 -14.15 24.23
N ASN A 309 0.70 -15.13 23.56
CA ASN A 309 -0.47 -14.96 22.71
C ASN A 309 -1.73 -15.45 23.44
N LEU A 310 -2.80 -14.67 23.35
CA LEU A 310 -4.15 -15.08 23.70
C LEU A 310 -4.99 -15.08 22.43
N SER A 311 -5.42 -16.26 22.00
CA SER A 311 -6.42 -16.42 20.96
C SER A 311 -7.81 -16.32 21.59
N LEU A 312 -8.61 -15.39 21.11
CA LEU A 312 -9.95 -15.06 21.62
C LEU A 312 -10.99 -15.30 20.52
N THR A 313 -12.01 -16.08 20.81
CA THR A 313 -13.21 -16.23 19.98
C THR A 313 -14.43 -15.77 20.78
N LEU A 314 -15.14 -14.79 20.24
CA LEU A 314 -16.40 -14.29 20.75
C LEU A 314 -17.44 -14.42 19.64
N ALA A 315 -18.42 -15.31 19.80
CA ALA A 315 -19.37 -15.63 18.74
C ALA A 315 -20.80 -15.75 19.25
N SER A 316 -21.76 -15.28 18.45
CA SER A 316 -23.19 -15.49 18.69
C SER A 316 -23.84 -16.13 17.47
N THR A 317 -24.70 -17.12 17.70
CA THR A 317 -25.54 -17.77 16.68
C THR A 317 -26.75 -16.92 16.30
N ASP A 318 -27.12 -15.94 17.11
CA ASP A 318 -28.16 -14.96 16.79
C ASP A 318 -27.57 -13.81 15.96
N THR A 319 -27.32 -14.08 14.69
CA THR A 319 -26.70 -13.14 13.75
C THR A 319 -27.57 -11.93 13.39
N ALA A 320 -28.87 -11.97 13.72
CA ALA A 320 -29.79 -10.86 13.50
C ALA A 320 -29.74 -9.83 14.64
N SER A 321 -29.39 -10.27 15.84
CA SER A 321 -29.37 -9.44 17.04
C SER A 321 -28.27 -8.38 17.01
N PRO A 322 -28.57 -7.13 17.40
CA PRO A 322 -27.55 -6.09 17.53
C PRO A 322 -26.63 -6.31 18.73
N ARG A 323 -26.98 -7.21 19.67
CA ARG A 323 -26.27 -7.37 20.96
C ARG A 323 -24.82 -7.82 20.80
N VAL A 324 -24.52 -8.62 19.78
CA VAL A 324 -23.13 -9.02 19.48
C VAL A 324 -22.25 -7.80 19.18
N TRP A 325 -22.81 -6.77 18.54
CA TRP A 325 -22.08 -5.55 18.17
C TRP A 325 -21.91 -4.59 19.34
N GLU A 326 -22.83 -4.61 20.31
CA GLU A 326 -22.62 -3.94 21.60
C GLU A 326 -21.43 -4.56 22.34
N MET A 327 -21.32 -5.90 22.35
CA MET A 327 -20.19 -6.62 22.92
C MET A 327 -18.89 -6.33 22.18
N VAL A 328 -18.89 -6.37 20.83
CA VAL A 328 -17.70 -6.04 20.03
C VAL A 328 -17.25 -4.60 20.31
N SER A 329 -18.19 -3.65 20.32
CA SER A 329 -17.89 -2.25 20.65
C SER A 329 -17.30 -2.09 22.06
N TYR A 330 -17.85 -2.82 23.04
CA TYR A 330 -17.27 -2.87 24.38
C TYR A 330 -15.82 -3.39 24.36
N VAL A 331 -15.54 -4.51 23.69
CA VAL A 331 -14.17 -5.05 23.57
C VAL A 331 -13.22 -4.04 22.93
N LEU A 332 -13.62 -3.42 21.82
CA LEU A 332 -12.82 -2.42 21.13
C LEU A 332 -12.59 -1.16 21.98
N SER A 333 -13.54 -0.79 22.84
CA SER A 333 -13.37 0.31 23.79
C SER A 333 -12.30 0.06 24.85
N GLN A 334 -11.91 -1.20 25.07
CA GLN A 334 -10.82 -1.56 25.99
C GLN A 334 -9.43 -1.44 25.36
N PHE A 335 -9.34 -1.39 24.02
CA PHE A 335 -8.07 -1.35 23.31
C PHE A 335 -7.18 -0.18 23.72
N PRO A 336 -7.69 1.04 24.00
CA PRO A 336 -6.85 2.12 24.50
C PRO A 336 -6.17 1.85 25.84
N SER A 337 -6.80 1.07 26.72
CA SER A 337 -6.18 0.64 27.98
C SER A 337 -5.16 -0.48 27.73
N LEU A 338 -5.54 -1.47 26.93
CA LEU A 338 -4.69 -2.62 26.58
C LEU A 338 -3.40 -2.18 25.87
N ALA A 339 -3.48 -1.26 24.91
CA ALA A 339 -2.30 -0.68 24.26
C ALA A 339 -1.38 0.06 25.26
N GLY A 340 -1.98 0.75 26.25
CA GLY A 340 -1.22 1.38 27.33
C GLY A 340 -0.48 0.37 28.22
N SER A 341 -0.97 -0.87 28.30
CA SER A 341 -0.31 -2.00 28.95
C SER A 341 0.64 -2.80 28.04
N GLY A 342 0.88 -2.34 26.80
CA GLY A 342 1.78 -3.00 25.86
C GLY A 342 1.15 -4.15 25.06
N VAL A 343 -0.17 -4.33 25.13
CA VAL A 343 -0.89 -5.32 24.32
C VAL A 343 -1.00 -4.84 22.88
N SER A 344 -0.83 -5.77 21.95
CA SER A 344 -0.97 -5.57 20.51
C SER A 344 -1.76 -6.74 19.92
N GLY A 345 -2.27 -6.64 18.69
CA GLY A 345 -2.96 -7.78 18.12
C GLY A 345 -3.69 -7.54 16.82
N TYR A 346 -4.10 -8.64 16.21
CA TYR A 346 -4.91 -8.68 15.01
C TYR A 346 -6.28 -9.26 15.35
N SER A 347 -7.33 -8.49 15.08
CA SER A 347 -8.72 -8.91 15.30
C SER A 347 -9.49 -8.87 14.00
N TYR A 348 -10.29 -9.91 13.77
CA TYR A 348 -11.18 -10.08 12.63
C TYR A 348 -12.63 -10.08 13.11
N LEU A 349 -13.45 -9.29 12.44
CA LEU A 349 -14.85 -9.05 12.74
C LEU A 349 -15.70 -9.64 11.63
N PHE A 350 -16.75 -10.36 11.98
CA PHE A 350 -17.64 -10.99 11.01
C PHE A 350 -19.10 -10.80 11.40
N ASN A 351 -19.91 -10.31 10.46
CA ASN A 351 -21.35 -10.20 10.64
C ASN A 351 -22.06 -11.54 10.46
N THR A 352 -21.61 -12.34 9.50
CA THR A 352 -22.16 -13.67 9.25
C THR A 352 -21.10 -14.53 8.59
N ILE A 353 -20.69 -15.60 9.26
CA ILE A 353 -19.87 -16.69 8.69
C ILE A 353 -20.51 -18.04 9.03
N PRO A 354 -20.25 -19.11 8.24
CA PRO A 354 -20.59 -20.47 8.65
C PRO A 354 -20.01 -20.78 10.02
N ASN A 355 -20.77 -21.47 10.88
CA ASN A 355 -20.33 -21.78 12.24
C ASN A 355 -19.12 -22.74 12.23
N PRO A 356 -17.91 -22.28 12.61
CA PRO A 356 -16.71 -23.11 12.54
C PRO A 356 -16.72 -24.25 13.57
N LEU A 357 -17.51 -24.13 14.64
CA LEU A 357 -17.65 -25.15 15.68
C LEU A 357 -18.69 -26.21 15.34
N ALA A 358 -19.52 -25.96 14.31
CA ALA A 358 -20.48 -26.92 13.80
C ALA A 358 -20.52 -26.88 12.25
N PRO A 359 -19.44 -27.29 11.55
CA PRO A 359 -19.30 -27.13 10.10
C PRO A 359 -20.34 -27.89 9.28
N SER A 360 -20.90 -28.96 9.84
CA SER A 360 -21.97 -29.76 9.23
C SER A 360 -23.37 -29.19 9.46
N SER A 361 -23.50 -28.13 10.25
CA SER A 361 -24.76 -27.45 10.50
C SER A 361 -24.95 -26.28 9.52
N ASN A 362 -26.20 -25.94 9.21
CA ASN A 362 -26.54 -24.71 8.48
C ASN A 362 -26.58 -23.47 9.40
N THR A 363 -25.89 -23.50 10.55
CA THR A 363 -25.86 -22.37 11.47
C THR A 363 -24.76 -21.39 11.08
N SER A 364 -25.03 -20.11 11.28
CA SER A 364 -24.06 -19.04 11.07
C SER A 364 -23.78 -18.33 12.39
N VAL A 365 -22.61 -17.71 12.49
CA VAL A 365 -22.21 -16.92 13.64
C VAL A 365 -21.78 -15.51 13.26
N SER A 366 -21.89 -14.62 14.23
CA SER A 366 -21.45 -13.23 14.20
C SER A 366 -20.51 -12.97 15.38
N GLY A 367 -19.57 -12.05 15.25
CA GLY A 367 -18.68 -11.67 16.36
C GLY A 367 -17.25 -11.36 15.93
N LEU A 368 -16.31 -11.77 16.76
CA LEU A 368 -14.88 -11.46 16.64
C LEU A 368 -14.03 -12.69 16.94
N VAL A 369 -12.95 -12.84 16.17
CA VAL A 369 -11.78 -13.65 16.53
C VAL A 369 -10.56 -12.75 16.61
N ALA A 370 -9.69 -12.96 17.58
CA ALA A 370 -8.48 -12.16 17.73
C ALA A 370 -7.29 -12.99 18.20
N ALA A 371 -6.12 -12.63 17.71
CA ALA A 371 -4.83 -12.98 18.29
C ALA A 371 -4.24 -11.71 18.91
N VAL A 372 -4.29 -11.62 20.24
CA VAL A 372 -3.70 -10.51 20.99
C VAL A 372 -2.47 -11.01 21.73
N VAL A 373 -1.45 -10.17 21.82
CA VAL A 373 -0.17 -10.57 22.38
C VAL A 373 0.38 -9.56 23.36
N LEU A 374 1.20 -10.06 24.28
CA LEU A 374 2.08 -9.30 25.13
C LEU A 374 3.52 -9.77 24.91
N GLN A 375 4.41 -8.83 24.62
CA GLN A 375 5.83 -9.07 24.40
C GLN A 375 6.56 -9.11 25.74
N ASP A 376 7.48 -10.07 25.92
CA ASP A 376 8.29 -10.27 27.13
C ASP A 376 7.45 -10.26 28.42
N ALA A 377 6.30 -10.93 28.39
CA ALA A 377 5.40 -11.01 29.52
C ALA A 377 6.12 -11.58 30.76
N PRO A 378 5.97 -10.97 31.96
CA PRO A 378 6.60 -11.45 33.19
C PRO A 378 6.19 -12.88 33.58
N SER A 379 4.98 -13.28 33.17
CA SER A 379 4.44 -14.63 33.36
C SER A 379 3.42 -14.95 32.26
N SER A 380 3.13 -16.23 32.05
CA SER A 380 2.06 -16.70 31.15
C SER A 380 0.68 -16.13 31.50
N ASP A 381 0.45 -15.81 32.78
CA ASP A 381 -0.83 -15.32 33.28
C ASP A 381 -1.01 -13.80 33.13
N SER A 382 0.05 -13.09 32.72
CA SER A 382 0.01 -11.62 32.61
C SER A 382 -1.06 -11.16 31.62
N LEU A 383 -1.13 -11.80 30.45
CA LEU A 383 -2.14 -11.46 29.44
C LEU A 383 -3.54 -11.90 29.85
N THR A 384 -3.67 -13.08 30.46
CA THR A 384 -4.94 -13.56 31.03
C THR A 384 -5.47 -12.57 32.07
N SER A 385 -4.61 -12.07 32.96
CA SER A 385 -5.00 -11.12 34.02
C SER A 385 -5.54 -9.81 33.47
N LEU A 386 -5.01 -9.33 32.34
CA LEU A 386 -5.53 -8.14 31.65
C LEU A 386 -6.90 -8.39 31.02
N PHE A 387 -7.16 -9.60 30.52
CA PHE A 387 -8.43 -9.96 29.88
C PHE A 387 -9.51 -10.43 30.85
N SER A 388 -9.16 -10.97 32.03
CA SER A 388 -10.11 -11.51 33.00
C SER A 388 -11.26 -10.55 33.37
N PRO A 389 -11.02 -9.24 33.63
CA PRO A 389 -12.11 -8.29 33.88
C PRO A 389 -13.01 -8.08 32.66
N ILE A 390 -12.42 -8.08 31.45
CA ILE A 390 -13.15 -7.92 30.19
C ILE A 390 -14.07 -9.12 29.98
N LEU A 391 -13.54 -10.35 30.12
CA LEU A 391 -14.29 -11.60 29.96
C LEU A 391 -15.38 -11.75 31.03
N SER A 392 -15.10 -11.32 32.27
CA SER A 392 -16.08 -11.33 33.35
C SER A 392 -17.26 -10.41 33.04
N HIS A 393 -16.97 -9.21 32.53
CA HIS A 393 -18.00 -8.28 32.08
C HIS A 393 -18.79 -8.84 30.89
N ILE A 394 -18.14 -9.53 29.96
CA ILE A 394 -18.81 -10.18 28.82
C ILE A 394 -19.79 -11.24 29.30
N ASN A 395 -19.33 -12.16 30.16
CA ASN A 395 -20.16 -13.24 30.69
C ASN A 395 -21.38 -12.73 31.49
N GLN A 396 -21.27 -11.58 32.14
CA GLN A 396 -22.36 -10.97 32.91
C GLN A 396 -23.41 -10.29 32.02
N ASN A 397 -22.99 -9.62 30.94
CA ASN A 397 -23.86 -8.75 30.14
C ASN A 397 -24.35 -9.40 28.84
N TRP A 398 -23.58 -10.36 28.31
CA TRP A 398 -23.91 -11.14 27.11
C TRP A 398 -23.70 -12.65 27.35
N PRO A 399 -24.46 -13.27 28.27
CA PRO A 399 -24.30 -14.68 28.64
C PRO A 399 -24.55 -15.66 27.48
N ASP A 400 -25.22 -15.21 26.42
CA ASP A 400 -25.52 -16.01 25.22
C ASP A 400 -24.39 -15.98 24.18
N VAL A 401 -23.32 -15.20 24.41
CA VAL A 401 -22.12 -15.18 23.55
C VAL A 401 -21.23 -16.34 23.93
N PHE A 402 -20.86 -17.15 22.94
CA PHE A 402 -19.81 -18.14 23.08
C PHE A 402 -18.46 -17.46 23.25
N VAL A 403 -17.76 -17.80 24.33
CA VAL A 403 -16.43 -17.29 24.67
C VAL A 403 -15.45 -18.45 24.71
N GLN A 404 -14.38 -18.36 23.92
CA GLN A 404 -13.26 -19.28 23.98
C GLN A 404 -11.95 -18.51 24.01
N THR A 405 -11.07 -18.90 24.92
CA THR A 405 -9.72 -18.36 25.03
C THR A 405 -8.69 -19.46 25.07
N ASN A 406 -7.58 -19.29 24.37
CA ASN A 406 -6.41 -20.15 24.47
C ASN A 406 -5.16 -19.30 24.63
N VAL A 407 -4.30 -19.63 25.59
CA VAL A 407 -3.03 -18.93 25.82
C VAL A 407 -1.88 -19.81 25.39
N THR A 408 -0.96 -19.26 24.61
CA THR A 408 0.22 -19.98 24.12
C THR A 408 1.42 -19.05 24.15
N THR A 409 2.56 -19.56 24.62
CA THR A 409 3.81 -18.80 24.71
C THR A 409 4.80 -19.27 23.66
N TYR A 410 5.44 -18.31 23.01
CA TYR A 410 6.40 -18.52 21.94
C TYR A 410 7.76 -17.97 22.36
N PRO A 411 8.86 -18.73 22.16
CA PRO A 411 10.21 -18.32 22.56
C PRO A 411 10.80 -17.20 21.69
N SER A 412 10.19 -16.89 20.55
CA SER A 412 10.63 -15.79 19.69
C SER A 412 9.48 -15.23 18.85
N PHE A 413 9.65 -14.05 18.29
CA PHE A 413 8.68 -13.48 17.37
C PHE A 413 8.50 -14.35 16.11
N LEU A 414 9.57 -14.92 15.55
CA LEU A 414 9.46 -15.81 14.38
C LEU A 414 8.64 -17.06 14.70
N SER A 415 8.80 -17.64 15.90
CA SER A 415 8.01 -18.82 16.29
C SER A 415 6.51 -18.53 16.37
N TRP A 416 6.11 -17.36 16.89
CA TRP A 416 4.71 -16.91 16.82
C TRP A 416 4.28 -16.64 15.37
N TYR A 417 5.13 -15.96 14.61
CA TYR A 417 4.87 -15.55 13.23
C TYR A 417 4.59 -16.73 12.30
N ASN A 418 5.34 -17.83 12.44
CA ASN A 418 5.15 -19.04 11.63
C ASN A 418 3.79 -19.71 11.82
N GLU A 419 3.06 -19.41 12.90
CA GLU A 419 1.72 -19.93 13.15
C GLU A 419 0.61 -18.90 12.88
N HIS A 420 0.94 -17.60 12.75
CA HIS A 420 -0.03 -16.50 12.72
C HIS A 420 0.14 -15.54 11.53
N TYR A 421 0.99 -15.86 10.56
CA TYR A 421 1.14 -15.05 9.35
C TYR A 421 -0.13 -15.05 8.50
N ASP A 422 -0.23 -14.08 7.58
CA ASP A 422 -1.39 -13.98 6.68
C ASP A 422 -1.43 -15.15 5.67
N THR A 423 -2.49 -15.94 5.74
CA THR A 423 -2.75 -17.10 4.86
C THR A 423 -3.93 -16.87 3.90
N THR A 424 -4.37 -15.62 3.72
CA THR A 424 -5.48 -15.30 2.80
C THR A 424 -5.15 -15.66 1.35
N GLU A 425 -6.18 -15.85 0.54
CA GLU A 425 -6.01 -16.14 -0.89
C GLU A 425 -5.77 -14.87 -1.71
N THR A 426 -5.04 -15.04 -2.81
CA THR A 426 -4.78 -14.01 -3.84
C THR A 426 -5.39 -14.42 -5.16
N GLY A 427 -5.12 -13.68 -6.24
CA GLY A 427 -5.64 -13.99 -7.57
C GLY A 427 -7.13 -13.70 -7.70
N LEU A 428 -7.63 -12.76 -6.90
CA LEU A 428 -9.04 -12.37 -6.83
C LEU A 428 -9.20 -10.87 -7.14
N ASP A 429 -10.43 -10.51 -7.46
CA ASP A 429 -10.85 -9.14 -7.69
C ASP A 429 -11.44 -8.57 -6.41
N THR A 430 -10.78 -7.57 -5.83
CA THR A 430 -11.20 -7.00 -4.55
C THR A 430 -10.79 -5.53 -4.42
N TYR A 431 -11.66 -4.72 -3.83
CA TYR A 431 -11.27 -3.41 -3.31
C TYR A 431 -11.28 -3.43 -1.80
N ILE A 432 -10.21 -2.91 -1.20
CA ILE A 432 -10.15 -2.72 0.23
C ILE A 432 -10.31 -1.25 0.58
N GLY A 433 -10.74 -0.98 1.80
CA GLY A 433 -10.80 0.35 2.37
C GLY A 433 -10.36 0.30 3.83
N SER A 434 -9.90 1.43 4.37
CA SER A 434 -9.47 1.48 5.76
C SER A 434 -9.74 2.79 6.48
N ARG A 435 -9.63 2.75 7.81
CA ARG A 435 -9.65 3.92 8.67
C ARG A 435 -8.76 3.69 9.90
N LEU A 436 -8.01 4.72 10.28
CA LEU A 436 -7.41 4.78 11.61
C LEU A 436 -8.42 5.26 12.65
N LEU A 437 -8.39 4.71 13.85
CA LEU A 437 -9.29 5.07 14.94
C LEU A 437 -8.49 5.47 16.17
N ASP A 438 -8.86 6.61 16.76
CA ASP A 438 -8.28 7.11 18.00
C ASP A 438 -9.12 6.67 19.22
N ARG A 439 -8.73 7.14 20.40
CA ARG A 439 -9.45 6.86 21.65
C ARG A 439 -10.91 7.31 21.57
N ALA A 440 -11.18 8.49 21.02
CA ALA A 440 -12.53 9.05 20.98
C ALA A 440 -13.45 8.18 20.11
N ALA A 441 -12.99 7.77 18.93
CA ALA A 441 -13.71 6.87 18.04
C ALA A 441 -14.09 5.53 18.70
N LEU A 442 -13.25 5.02 19.63
CA LEU A 442 -13.45 3.75 20.30
C LEU A 442 -14.26 3.84 21.61
N THR A 443 -14.32 5.00 22.26
CA THR A 443 -14.82 5.11 23.66
C THR A 443 -15.93 6.13 23.86
N ALA A 444 -16.06 7.15 23.00
CA ALA A 444 -16.98 8.26 23.24
C ALA A 444 -18.46 7.87 23.05
N ASN A 445 -18.76 7.00 22.09
CA ASN A 445 -20.12 6.56 21.80
C ASN A 445 -20.12 5.09 21.35
N LEU A 446 -20.36 4.18 22.30
CA LEU A 446 -20.32 2.74 22.05
C LEU A 446 -21.43 2.28 21.11
N THR A 447 -22.59 2.93 21.11
CA THR A 447 -23.69 2.61 20.19
C THR A 447 -23.30 2.94 18.75
N ALA A 448 -22.77 4.13 18.50
CA ALA A 448 -22.29 4.51 17.17
C ALA A 448 -21.11 3.63 16.70
N SER A 449 -20.22 3.24 17.63
CA SER A 449 -19.15 2.28 17.37
C SER A 449 -19.71 0.90 16.96
N ALA A 450 -20.67 0.37 17.71
CA ALA A 450 -21.34 -0.89 17.39
C ALA A 450 -21.99 -0.87 16.00
N GLU A 451 -22.73 0.21 15.68
CA GLU A 451 -23.34 0.39 14.36
C GLU A 451 -22.31 0.48 13.24
N ALA A 452 -21.20 1.19 13.45
CA ALA A 452 -20.16 1.33 12.44
C ALA A 452 -19.47 0.01 12.13
N PHE A 453 -19.12 -0.79 13.15
CA PHE A 453 -18.48 -2.10 12.94
C PHE A 453 -19.43 -3.17 12.42
N ARG A 454 -20.72 -3.13 12.83
CA ARG A 454 -21.77 -3.93 12.20
C ARG A 454 -21.89 -3.63 10.72
N ARG A 455 -21.90 -2.33 10.36
CA ARG A 455 -21.95 -1.91 8.97
C ARG A 455 -20.72 -2.41 8.23
N LEU A 456 -19.53 -2.13 8.74
CA LEU A 456 -18.27 -2.49 8.11
C LEU A 456 -18.19 -3.99 7.79
N SER A 457 -18.52 -4.84 8.75
CA SER A 457 -18.50 -6.31 8.60
C SER A 457 -19.67 -6.88 7.79
N SER A 458 -20.65 -6.06 7.39
CA SER A 458 -21.67 -6.50 6.42
C SER A 458 -21.10 -6.65 4.99
N GLY A 459 -19.89 -6.13 4.75
CA GLY A 459 -19.13 -6.33 3.52
C GLY A 459 -18.42 -7.68 3.43
N GLY A 460 -18.29 -8.40 4.54
CA GLY A 460 -17.46 -9.59 4.68
C GLY A 460 -16.66 -9.53 5.98
N VAL A 461 -15.50 -10.20 6.03
CA VAL A 461 -14.60 -10.07 7.18
C VAL A 461 -13.99 -8.68 7.18
N ALA A 462 -14.18 -7.95 8.28
CA ALA A 462 -13.53 -6.68 8.56
C ALA A 462 -12.46 -6.87 9.63
N THR A 463 -11.61 -5.87 9.84
CA THR A 463 -10.51 -5.96 10.79
C THR A 463 -10.51 -4.81 11.78
N ALA A 464 -9.93 -5.04 12.95
CA ALA A 464 -9.65 -4.01 13.95
C ALA A 464 -8.30 -4.32 14.62
N TYR A 465 -7.23 -3.89 13.96
CA TYR A 465 -5.86 -4.23 14.37
C TYR A 465 -5.34 -3.26 15.43
N LEU A 466 -4.98 -3.78 16.60
CA LEU A 466 -4.34 -3.03 17.68
C LEU A 466 -2.82 -2.97 17.40
N VAL A 467 -2.44 -2.09 16.48
CA VAL A 467 -1.07 -1.99 15.92
C VAL A 467 -0.39 -0.66 16.22
N SER A 468 -1.01 0.18 17.05
CA SER A 468 -0.41 1.42 17.54
C SER A 468 -0.42 1.49 19.06
N GLY A 469 0.59 2.14 19.62
CA GLY A 469 0.94 2.14 21.03
C GLY A 469 2.02 3.19 21.32
N PRO A 470 2.57 3.23 22.55
CA PRO A 470 3.58 4.21 22.94
C PRO A 470 4.77 4.33 21.98
N GLY A 471 5.20 3.23 21.35
CA GLY A 471 6.26 3.24 20.34
C GLY A 471 5.91 4.00 19.06
N VAL A 472 4.64 3.99 18.65
CA VAL A 472 4.15 4.76 17.50
C VAL A 472 3.83 6.20 17.88
N TRP A 473 3.21 6.42 19.04
CA TRP A 473 2.78 7.75 19.50
C TRP A 473 3.96 8.67 19.81
N ASN A 474 4.98 8.12 20.48
CA ASN A 474 6.17 8.83 20.91
C ASN A 474 7.36 8.58 19.99
N ALA A 475 7.10 8.18 18.74
CA ALA A 475 8.16 7.89 17.79
C ALA A 475 9.06 9.13 17.59
N ASP A 476 10.36 8.93 17.79
CA ASP A 476 11.41 9.91 17.53
C ASP A 476 12.37 9.33 16.47
N PRO A 477 11.95 9.31 15.19
CA PRO A 477 12.77 8.74 14.14
C PRO A 477 13.94 9.68 13.82
N ARG A 478 15.04 9.10 13.36
CA ARG A 478 16.22 9.88 12.97
C ARG A 478 15.89 10.88 11.85
N GLY A 479 16.58 12.02 11.84
CA GLY A 479 16.25 13.14 10.95
C GLY A 479 14.94 13.86 11.29
N GLY A 480 14.41 13.69 12.50
CA GLY A 480 13.25 14.40 13.01
C GLY A 480 11.93 13.67 12.69
N THR A 481 11.20 14.12 11.67
CA THR A 481 9.90 13.53 11.32
C THR A 481 9.98 12.57 10.14
N SER A 482 8.96 11.72 10.03
CA SER A 482 8.67 10.88 8.87
C SER A 482 7.39 11.38 8.17
N ALA A 483 7.19 10.97 6.93
CA ALA A 483 6.05 11.37 6.11
C ALA A 483 4.78 10.52 6.35
N VAL A 484 4.79 9.61 7.33
CA VAL A 484 3.60 8.85 7.70
C VAL A 484 2.47 9.79 8.10
N LEU A 485 1.23 9.41 7.80
CA LEU A 485 0.04 10.16 8.21
C LEU A 485 0.12 10.52 9.70
N PRO A 486 0.07 11.82 10.10
CA PRO A 486 0.24 12.22 11.50
C PRO A 486 -0.77 11.58 12.46
N ALA A 487 -1.94 11.17 11.97
CA ALA A 487 -2.95 10.48 12.75
C ALA A 487 -2.47 9.15 13.36
N TRP A 488 -1.45 8.49 12.78
CA TRP A 488 -0.80 7.32 13.39
C TRP A 488 -0.32 7.59 14.82
N ARG A 489 0.15 8.81 15.10
CA ARG A 489 0.68 9.21 16.41
C ARG A 489 -0.36 9.27 17.52
N ARG A 490 -1.65 9.17 17.18
CA ARG A 490 -2.78 9.13 18.13
C ARG A 490 -3.76 7.97 17.88
N ALA A 491 -3.51 7.17 16.84
CA ALA A 491 -4.31 6.01 16.51
C ALA A 491 -4.06 4.88 17.51
N TYR A 492 -5.05 4.03 17.71
CA TYR A 492 -4.95 2.75 18.40
C TYR A 492 -5.20 1.61 17.43
N VAL A 493 -6.27 1.77 16.64
CA VAL A 493 -6.74 0.75 15.71
C VAL A 493 -6.52 1.18 14.27
N HIS A 494 -6.02 0.25 13.47
CA HIS A 494 -6.15 0.28 12.02
C HIS A 494 -7.22 -0.73 11.61
N SER A 495 -8.28 -0.24 10.96
CA SER A 495 -9.44 -1.07 10.58
C SER A 495 -9.57 -1.12 9.07
N THR A 496 -9.79 -2.31 8.53
CA THR A 496 -9.93 -2.56 7.09
C THR A 496 -11.19 -3.36 6.77
N VAL A 497 -11.67 -3.24 5.54
CA VAL A 497 -12.68 -4.11 4.96
C VAL A 497 -12.36 -4.35 3.49
N GLY A 498 -12.61 -5.56 2.99
CA GLY A 498 -12.51 -5.90 1.57
C GLY A 498 -13.89 -6.21 0.97
N VAL A 499 -14.09 -5.82 -0.28
CA VAL A 499 -15.26 -6.20 -1.09
C VAL A 499 -14.77 -6.87 -2.35
N GLY A 500 -14.96 -8.18 -2.41
CA GLY A 500 -14.70 -8.98 -3.60
C GLY A 500 -15.79 -8.80 -4.66
N PHE A 501 -15.42 -8.93 -5.93
CA PHE A 501 -16.36 -8.90 -7.05
C PHE A 501 -15.97 -9.89 -8.14
N LYS A 502 -16.88 -10.14 -9.09
CA LYS A 502 -16.65 -11.08 -10.19
C LYS A 502 -15.74 -10.44 -11.25
N PRO A 503 -14.69 -11.13 -11.73
CA PRO A 503 -13.86 -10.63 -12.83
C PRO A 503 -14.67 -10.39 -14.11
N LEU A 504 -14.15 -9.50 -14.98
CA LEU A 504 -14.75 -9.16 -16.28
C LEU A 504 -16.19 -8.63 -16.18
N ASN A 505 -16.57 -8.06 -15.04
CA ASN A 505 -17.89 -7.49 -14.81
C ASN A 505 -17.78 -6.04 -14.33
N ALA A 506 -17.92 -5.11 -15.28
CA ALA A 506 -17.82 -3.67 -15.01
C ALA A 506 -18.87 -3.17 -14.00
N THR A 507 -20.09 -3.74 -14.03
CA THR A 507 -21.15 -3.39 -13.08
C THR A 507 -20.78 -3.84 -11.67
N ALA A 508 -20.37 -5.10 -11.50
CA ALA A 508 -19.96 -5.61 -10.18
C ALA A 508 -18.75 -4.87 -9.63
N ARG A 509 -17.82 -4.46 -10.50
CA ARG A 509 -16.68 -3.60 -10.13
C ARG A 509 -17.15 -2.24 -9.62
N ALA A 510 -18.07 -1.57 -10.33
CA ALA A 510 -18.62 -0.28 -9.89
C ALA A 510 -19.37 -0.40 -8.56
N GLU A 511 -20.21 -1.43 -8.41
CA GLU A 511 -20.91 -1.73 -7.17
C GLU A 511 -19.95 -1.99 -6.01
N ALA A 512 -18.81 -2.65 -6.25
CA ALA A 512 -17.80 -2.88 -5.22
C ALA A 512 -17.16 -1.57 -4.73
N VAL A 513 -16.89 -0.62 -5.64
CA VAL A 513 -16.37 0.71 -5.27
C VAL A 513 -17.36 1.45 -4.38
N GLU A 514 -18.62 1.52 -4.79
CA GLU A 514 -19.69 2.16 -4.01
C GLU A 514 -19.89 1.47 -2.66
N LYS A 515 -19.81 0.13 -2.63
CA LYS A 515 -19.97 -0.65 -1.41
C LYS A 515 -18.82 -0.40 -0.42
N VAL A 516 -17.56 -0.35 -0.86
CA VAL A 516 -16.44 -0.01 0.03
C VAL A 516 -16.65 1.37 0.65
N ASP A 517 -17.06 2.37 -0.15
CA ASP A 517 -17.36 3.70 0.35
C ASP A 517 -18.46 3.67 1.43
N TYR A 518 -19.59 3.03 1.12
CA TYR A 518 -20.73 2.85 2.01
C TYR A 518 -20.35 2.21 3.35
N LEU A 519 -19.52 1.17 3.32
CA LEU A 519 -19.07 0.43 4.51
C LEU A 519 -18.19 1.31 5.42
N LEU A 520 -17.33 2.15 4.83
CA LEU A 520 -16.44 3.04 5.57
C LEU A 520 -17.14 4.27 6.19
N GLN A 521 -18.32 4.65 5.71
CA GLN A 521 -19.04 5.83 6.20
C GLN A 521 -19.26 5.83 7.72
N GLY A 522 -19.44 4.65 8.33
CA GLY A 522 -19.56 4.53 9.79
C GLY A 522 -18.27 4.96 10.50
N LEU A 523 -17.13 4.41 10.07
CA LEU A 523 -15.83 4.74 10.64
C LEU A 523 -15.40 6.18 10.34
N ARG A 524 -15.72 6.72 9.15
CA ARG A 524 -15.46 8.13 8.82
C ARG A 524 -16.20 9.09 9.77
N ARG A 525 -17.43 8.76 10.18
CA ARG A 525 -18.17 9.55 11.19
C ARG A 525 -17.59 9.44 12.59
N LEU A 526 -17.11 8.26 12.98
CA LEU A 526 -16.45 8.07 14.28
C LEU A 526 -15.09 8.77 14.35
N ALA A 527 -14.37 8.81 13.23
CA ALA A 527 -12.98 9.24 13.15
C ALA A 527 -12.74 10.18 11.95
N PRO A 528 -13.38 11.37 11.91
CA PRO A 528 -13.34 12.26 10.75
C PRO A 528 -11.93 12.80 10.42
N GLY A 529 -11.09 13.02 11.45
CA GLY A 529 -9.73 13.56 11.29
C GLY A 529 -8.60 12.52 11.37
N MET A 530 -8.90 11.24 11.15
CA MET A 530 -7.92 10.15 11.34
C MET A 530 -7.35 9.57 10.05
N GLY A 531 -8.01 9.75 8.91
CA GLY A 531 -7.51 9.28 7.62
C GLY A 531 -7.44 7.75 7.49
N ALA A 532 -6.69 7.30 6.48
CA ALA A 532 -6.57 5.92 6.05
C ALA A 532 -5.10 5.56 5.79
N TYR A 533 -4.75 4.29 5.94
CA TYR A 533 -3.39 3.82 5.68
C TYR A 533 -3.18 3.61 4.18
N VAL A 534 -2.31 4.40 3.55
CA VAL A 534 -2.08 4.44 2.09
C VAL A 534 -1.79 3.09 1.43
N ASN A 535 -1.20 2.13 2.14
CA ASN A 535 -0.91 0.80 1.58
C ASN A 535 -2.09 -0.16 1.66
N GLU A 536 -3.07 0.11 2.52
CA GLU A 536 -4.25 -0.72 2.73
C GLU A 536 -5.52 0.14 2.61
N ALA A 537 -5.70 0.78 1.46
CA ALA A 537 -6.79 1.72 1.19
C ALA A 537 -7.46 1.43 -0.15
N THR A 538 -8.50 2.20 -0.47
CA THR A 538 -9.13 2.19 -1.79
C THR A 538 -8.45 3.22 -2.69
N PRO A 539 -8.20 2.92 -3.98
CA PRO A 539 -7.71 3.93 -4.91
C PRO A 539 -8.74 5.05 -5.17
N TYR A 540 -10.00 4.84 -4.74
CA TYR A 540 -11.10 5.78 -4.90
C TYR A 540 -11.39 6.59 -3.61
N GLU A 541 -10.46 6.64 -2.65
CA GLU A 541 -10.67 7.38 -1.40
C GLU A 541 -10.91 8.87 -1.73
N PRO A 542 -12.05 9.45 -1.30
CA PRO A 542 -12.29 10.88 -1.45
C PRO A 542 -11.23 11.65 -0.67
N ASP A 543 -10.71 12.73 -1.26
CA ASP A 543 -9.70 13.56 -0.60
C ASP A 543 -8.44 12.76 -0.17
N TRP A 544 -8.07 11.75 -0.99
CA TRP A 544 -6.99 10.80 -0.71
C TRP A 544 -5.67 11.48 -0.30
N GLN A 545 -5.39 12.68 -0.78
CA GLN A 545 -4.23 13.48 -0.37
C GLN A 545 -4.17 13.67 1.15
N HIS A 546 -5.23 14.23 1.73
CA HIS A 546 -5.29 14.47 3.17
C HIS A 546 -5.61 13.19 3.95
N GLN A 547 -6.37 12.26 3.37
CA GLN A 547 -6.63 10.98 4.03
C GLN A 547 -5.37 10.13 4.20
N PHE A 548 -4.41 10.20 3.26
CA PHE A 548 -3.20 9.37 3.31
C PHE A 548 -1.97 10.05 3.91
N TRP A 549 -1.87 11.38 3.83
CA TRP A 549 -0.70 12.09 4.35
C TRP A 549 -1.04 13.27 5.26
N GLY A 550 -2.29 13.72 5.31
CA GLY A 550 -2.72 14.87 6.10
C GLY A 550 -1.87 16.11 5.79
N ASP A 551 -1.44 16.82 6.83
CA ASP A 551 -0.62 18.04 6.72
C ASP A 551 0.75 17.81 6.06
N ASN A 552 1.21 16.55 5.91
CA ASN A 552 2.46 16.27 5.19
C ASN A 552 2.32 16.44 3.66
N TYR A 553 1.09 16.49 3.11
CA TYR A 553 0.90 16.43 1.66
C TYR A 553 1.57 17.57 0.91
N ASP A 554 1.41 18.81 1.39
CA ASP A 554 1.97 19.99 0.73
C ASP A 554 3.50 19.90 0.62
N ARG A 555 4.16 19.56 1.74
CA ARG A 555 5.61 19.34 1.76
C ARG A 555 6.02 18.19 0.85
N LEU A 556 5.26 17.11 0.83
CA LEU A 556 5.55 15.96 -0.05
C LEU A 556 5.45 16.35 -1.53
N VAL A 557 4.47 17.15 -1.91
CA VAL A 557 4.33 17.64 -3.29
C VAL A 557 5.47 18.59 -3.64
N GLU A 558 5.86 19.52 -2.76
CA GLU A 558 7.03 20.38 -2.98
C GLU A 558 8.30 19.56 -3.24
N ILE A 559 8.55 18.54 -2.43
CA ILE A 559 9.67 17.62 -2.62
C ILE A 559 9.55 16.90 -3.96
N LYS A 560 8.37 16.34 -4.28
CA LYS A 560 8.10 15.67 -5.56
C LYS A 560 8.44 16.58 -6.75
N ARG A 561 8.01 17.84 -6.73
CA ARG A 561 8.28 18.79 -7.83
C ARG A 561 9.74 19.17 -7.94
N LYS A 562 10.47 19.22 -6.83
CA LYS A 562 11.91 19.48 -6.82
C LYS A 562 12.71 18.30 -7.37
N VAL A 563 12.35 17.06 -7.02
CA VAL A 563 13.14 15.87 -7.38
C VAL A 563 12.73 15.26 -8.72
N ASP A 564 11.44 15.37 -9.10
CA ASP A 564 10.86 14.82 -10.32
C ASP A 564 9.97 15.86 -11.05
N PRO A 565 10.56 16.94 -11.58
CA PRO A 565 9.80 18.00 -12.25
C PRO A 565 9.02 17.50 -13.48
N ASP A 566 9.49 16.43 -14.11
CA ASP A 566 8.94 15.88 -15.35
C ASP A 566 7.93 14.74 -15.15
N ASP A 567 7.70 14.32 -13.90
CA ASP A 567 6.89 13.15 -13.53
C ASP A 567 7.34 11.89 -14.28
N VAL A 568 8.63 11.55 -14.16
CA VAL A 568 9.17 10.25 -14.60
C VAL A 568 8.47 9.13 -13.84
N PHE A 569 8.33 9.29 -12.53
CA PHE A 569 7.56 8.40 -11.69
C PHE A 569 6.14 8.90 -11.54
N TRP A 570 5.18 8.02 -11.79
CA TRP A 570 3.77 8.30 -11.63
C TRP A 570 3.03 7.03 -11.23
N CYS A 571 2.11 7.18 -10.28
CA CYS A 571 1.17 6.14 -9.89
C CYS A 571 -0.09 6.79 -9.32
N HIS A 572 -1.18 6.03 -9.20
CA HIS A 572 -2.43 6.51 -8.63
C HIS A 572 -2.95 5.52 -7.60
N PRO A 573 -3.29 5.98 -6.37
CA PRO A 573 -3.00 7.29 -5.79
C PRO A 573 -1.54 7.41 -5.33
N CYS A 574 -0.85 8.50 -5.69
CA CYS A 574 0.52 8.81 -5.24
C CYS A 574 0.74 10.32 -5.19
N VAL A 575 1.63 10.78 -4.30
CA VAL A 575 1.98 12.19 -4.17
C VAL A 575 2.31 12.82 -5.53
N GLY A 576 1.62 13.91 -5.86
CA GLY A 576 1.90 14.74 -7.03
C GLY A 576 1.43 14.15 -8.36
N ASN A 577 0.58 13.12 -8.35
CA ASN A 577 0.08 12.48 -9.57
C ASN A 577 -0.95 13.30 -10.36
N GLU A 578 -1.49 14.39 -9.78
CA GLU A 578 -2.68 15.11 -10.27
C GLU A 578 -2.46 15.84 -11.60
N ARG A 579 -1.21 16.01 -12.02
CA ARG A 579 -0.87 16.59 -13.33
C ARG A 579 -1.14 15.63 -14.50
N TRP A 580 -1.62 14.42 -14.24
CA TRP A 580 -1.89 13.42 -15.25
C TRP A 580 -3.21 12.69 -15.02
N ARG A 581 -3.79 12.18 -16.10
CA ARG A 581 -4.94 11.28 -16.08
C ARG A 581 -4.80 10.23 -17.17
N GLU A 582 -5.45 9.09 -16.97
CA GLU A 582 -5.60 8.10 -18.03
C GLU A 582 -6.74 8.51 -18.99
N VAL A 583 -6.46 8.56 -20.29
CA VAL A 583 -7.42 8.84 -21.38
C VAL A 583 -7.22 7.78 -22.45
N ASP A 584 -8.24 6.99 -22.74
CA ASP A 584 -8.22 5.94 -23.78
C ASP A 584 -6.99 5.00 -23.67
N GLY A 585 -6.65 4.57 -22.45
CA GLY A 585 -5.50 3.69 -22.17
C GLY A 585 -4.13 4.37 -22.27
N ARG A 586 -4.08 5.70 -22.37
CA ARG A 586 -2.85 6.51 -22.39
C ARG A 586 -2.78 7.40 -21.15
N LEU A 587 -1.59 7.52 -20.57
CA LEU A 587 -1.35 8.45 -19.47
C LEU A 587 -0.97 9.83 -20.03
N CYS A 588 -1.82 10.83 -19.83
CA CYS A 588 -1.69 12.15 -20.45
C CYS A 588 -1.69 13.28 -19.43
N ARG A 589 -0.92 14.35 -19.67
CA ARG A 589 -0.93 15.56 -18.84
C ARG A 589 -2.30 16.23 -18.88
N VAL A 590 -2.72 16.80 -17.75
CA VAL A 590 -4.00 17.54 -17.57
C VAL A 590 -3.76 19.03 -17.73
#